data_AF-A0A953PWG8-F1
#
_entry.id   AF-A0A953PWG8-F1
#
_cell.length_a   1.000
_cell.length_b   1.000
_cell.length_c   1.000
_cell.angle_alpha   90.00
_cell.angle_beta   90.00
_cell.angle_gamma   90.00
#
_symmetry.space_group_name_H-M   'P 1'
#
loop_
_entity.id
_entity.type
_entity.pdbx_description
1 polymer ?
#
loop_
_entity_poly.entity_id
_entity_poly.type
_entity_poly.pdbx_seq_one_letter_code
_entity_poly.pdbx_strand_id
1 'polypeptide(L)'
;MPRLLLAVSALVCALATIPSAQSAPAERLTPLSDPLFPADNWWDQDVSAAPIDARSAQFVSFIGATRRLHPDFGGYESPGSVNIYGFPYLTVSGDQPKRAVQFDYSDESDGVDHTTGRSVPFYPIPDEAIAQPYWIEGGPPGNANPGGDRHMLIVDRDNGVLYELYDLMWNGTQWTAGSGAAFDLKASGRRPDGWTSADAAGLAILPGLVRYEEASGAAGSEIRHAFRVTVRATNGYVWPASHRAGSNSQALPMGARLRLKATKDLSGFTPDVRRIFRAMQRYGLIVADNGSDMYISGTFDPRWNNDVLNPAFGALTASDFDVLELGWRGSVSSCVVVGTPAPFSATVSGRFVILNWAGVADATDYVIEVGSSSGASDLLTATVGNVTTVSTMADPRTYFVRVRARTACGTTDPSNEIIVRIS
;
A
#
# COMPACT_ATOMS: atom_id res chain seq x y z
N MET A 1 -12.63 -34.56 83.21
CA MET A 1 -13.53 -33.48 82.73
C MET A 1 -12.73 -32.57 81.81
N PRO A 2 -13.16 -32.41 80.55
CA PRO A 2 -12.34 -31.84 79.47
C PRO A 2 -12.41 -30.31 79.44
N ARG A 3 -11.31 -29.66 79.03
CA ARG A 3 -11.27 -28.24 78.70
C ARG A 3 -11.62 -28.06 77.23
N LEU A 4 -12.76 -27.40 76.98
CA LEU A 4 -13.24 -26.97 75.68
C LEU A 4 -12.41 -25.74 75.24
N LEU A 5 -11.67 -25.84 74.14
CA LEU A 5 -11.02 -24.70 73.48
C LEU A 5 -11.95 -24.23 72.35
N LEU A 6 -12.49 -23.02 72.48
CA LEU A 6 -13.19 -22.33 71.39
C LEU A 6 -12.17 -21.90 70.33
N ALA A 7 -12.32 -22.43 69.12
CA ALA A 7 -11.66 -21.93 67.93
C ALA A 7 -12.42 -20.70 67.40
N VAL A 8 -11.76 -19.54 67.38
CA VAL A 8 -12.25 -18.34 66.70
C VAL A 8 -11.77 -18.42 65.25
N SER A 9 -12.69 -18.73 64.33
CA SER A 9 -12.42 -18.66 62.89
C SER A 9 -12.39 -17.19 62.45
N ALA A 10 -11.19 -16.70 62.12
CA ALA A 10 -11.03 -15.43 61.43
C ALA A 10 -11.41 -15.60 59.95
N LEU A 11 -12.50 -14.97 59.53
CA LEU A 11 -12.93 -14.89 58.14
C LEU A 11 -12.00 -13.91 57.41
N VAL A 12 -10.99 -14.44 56.72
CA VAL A 12 -10.15 -13.65 55.80
C VAL A 12 -10.95 -13.43 54.52
N CYS A 13 -11.48 -12.22 54.33
CA CYS A 13 -11.96 -11.76 53.03
C CYS A 13 -10.76 -11.65 52.08
N ALA A 14 -10.55 -12.68 51.26
CA ALA A 14 -9.69 -12.59 50.10
C ALA A 14 -10.33 -11.63 49.10
N LEU A 15 -9.86 -10.37 49.08
CA LEU A 15 -10.06 -9.50 47.93
C LEU A 15 -9.34 -10.15 46.75
N ALA A 16 -10.09 -10.84 45.90
CA ALA A 16 -9.60 -11.25 44.60
C ALA A 16 -9.27 -9.98 43.81
N THR A 17 -7.98 -9.66 43.71
CA THR A 17 -7.51 -8.71 42.71
C THR A 17 -7.77 -9.34 41.36
N ILE A 18 -8.88 -8.96 40.72
CA ILE A 18 -9.10 -9.23 39.31
C ILE A 18 -7.94 -8.52 38.59
N PRO A 19 -7.05 -9.23 37.87
CA PRO A 19 -6.07 -8.55 37.06
C PRO A 19 -6.85 -7.65 36.11
N SER A 20 -6.63 -6.35 36.21
CA SER A 20 -7.09 -5.40 35.21
C SER A 20 -6.48 -5.88 33.89
N ALA A 21 -7.33 -6.41 33.00
CA ALA A 21 -6.96 -6.59 31.61
C ALA A 21 -6.49 -5.21 31.14
N GLN A 22 -5.19 -5.07 30.90
CA GLN A 22 -4.61 -3.88 30.31
C GLN A 22 -5.23 -3.81 28.92
N SER A 23 -6.30 -3.02 28.78
CA SER A 23 -6.91 -2.77 27.49
C SER A 23 -5.83 -2.14 26.63
N ALA A 24 -5.46 -2.81 25.53
CA ALA A 24 -4.83 -2.12 24.42
C ALA A 24 -5.72 -0.89 24.12
N PRO A 25 -5.19 0.34 24.09
CA PRO A 25 -6.02 1.52 23.91
C PRO A 25 -6.85 1.36 22.63
N ALA A 26 -8.15 1.59 22.75
CA ALA A 26 -9.16 1.33 21.73
C ALA A 26 -8.97 2.13 20.41
N GLU A 27 -7.93 2.97 20.30
CA GLU A 27 -7.59 3.74 19.08
C GLU A 27 -6.57 3.02 18.17
N ARG A 28 -5.97 1.90 18.61
CA ARG A 28 -4.79 1.29 17.93
C ARG A 28 -5.11 0.28 16.82
N LEU A 29 -6.39 -0.02 16.58
CA LEU A 29 -6.82 -1.01 15.59
C LEU A 29 -8.05 -0.53 14.83
N THR A 30 -8.16 0.78 14.57
CA THR A 30 -9.18 1.26 13.64
C THR A 30 -8.91 0.60 12.29
N PRO A 31 -9.82 -0.22 11.76
CA PRO A 31 -9.57 -0.89 10.49
C PRO A 31 -9.27 0.15 9.42
N LEU A 32 -8.11 0.03 8.80
CA LEU A 32 -7.74 0.86 7.67
C LEU A 32 -8.53 0.41 6.44
N SER A 33 -8.89 1.35 5.58
CA SER A 33 -9.39 1.01 4.25
C SER A 33 -8.30 0.26 3.47
N ASP A 34 -8.73 -0.77 2.74
CA ASP A 34 -7.91 -1.50 1.77
C ASP A 34 -8.43 -1.19 0.36
N PRO A 35 -7.59 -0.89 -0.64
CA PRO A 35 -6.15 -0.58 -0.52
C PRO A 35 -5.88 0.70 0.28
N LEU A 36 -4.68 0.78 0.87
CA LEU A 36 -4.24 1.94 1.64
C LEU A 36 -3.83 3.11 0.74
N PHE A 37 -3.28 2.81 -0.44
CA PHE A 37 -2.93 3.75 -1.48
C PHE A 37 -3.94 3.67 -2.65
N PRO A 38 -3.88 4.59 -3.64
CA PRO A 38 -4.67 4.46 -4.85
C PRO A 38 -4.33 3.16 -5.59
N ALA A 39 -5.30 2.59 -6.32
CA ALA A 39 -5.15 1.27 -6.95
C ALA A 39 -4.07 1.18 -8.05
N ASP A 40 -3.48 2.31 -8.47
CA ASP A 40 -2.34 2.35 -9.39
C ASP A 40 -0.98 2.26 -8.67
N ASN A 41 -0.98 2.13 -7.34
CA ASN A 41 0.22 1.96 -6.54
C ASN A 41 0.88 0.60 -6.80
N TRP A 42 2.21 0.55 -6.74
CA TRP A 42 2.98 -0.67 -6.97
C TRP A 42 2.68 -1.79 -5.99
N TRP A 43 2.23 -1.46 -4.76
CA TRP A 43 1.76 -2.43 -3.79
C TRP A 43 0.56 -3.21 -4.30
N ASP A 44 -0.36 -2.56 -5.02
CA ASP A 44 -1.65 -3.14 -5.45
C ASP A 44 -1.60 -3.72 -6.87
N GLN A 45 -0.46 -3.64 -7.53
CA GLN A 45 -0.31 -4.09 -8.90
C GLN A 45 -0.38 -5.62 -9.02
N ASP A 46 -1.31 -6.12 -9.84
CA ASP A 46 -1.41 -7.54 -10.20
C ASP A 46 -0.20 -7.96 -11.07
N VAL A 47 0.56 -8.92 -10.56
CA VAL A 47 1.75 -9.49 -11.20
C VAL A 47 1.58 -10.93 -11.63
N SER A 48 0.37 -11.48 -11.60
CA SER A 48 0.11 -12.88 -11.96
C SER A 48 0.61 -13.22 -13.38
N ALA A 49 0.60 -12.25 -14.29
CA ALA A 49 1.09 -12.36 -15.66
C ALA A 49 2.43 -11.64 -15.93
N ALA A 50 3.09 -11.08 -14.91
CA ALA A 50 4.35 -10.40 -15.09
C ALA A 50 5.45 -11.35 -15.61
N PRO A 51 6.34 -10.88 -16.50
CA PRO A 51 7.45 -11.67 -17.02
C PRO A 51 8.43 -12.07 -15.91
N ILE A 52 9.03 -13.25 -16.05
CA ILE A 52 10.05 -13.78 -15.14
C ILE A 52 11.42 -13.25 -15.57
N ASP A 53 12.24 -12.80 -14.62
CA ASP A 53 13.60 -12.35 -14.92
C ASP A 53 14.46 -13.52 -15.41
N ALA A 54 15.29 -13.29 -16.42
CA ALA A 54 16.19 -14.31 -16.96
C ALA A 54 17.17 -14.88 -15.90
N ARG A 55 17.45 -14.13 -14.82
CA ARG A 55 18.29 -14.54 -13.69
C ARG A 55 17.50 -15.04 -12.49
N SER A 56 16.18 -15.26 -12.60
CA SER A 56 15.32 -15.73 -11.50
C SER A 56 15.91 -16.94 -10.76
N ALA A 57 16.40 -17.95 -11.49
CA ALA A 57 17.02 -19.13 -10.90
C ALA A 57 18.30 -18.81 -10.08
N GLN A 58 19.10 -17.84 -10.53
CA GLN A 58 20.30 -17.39 -9.81
C GLN A 58 19.92 -16.68 -8.51
N PHE A 59 18.92 -15.80 -8.54
CA PHE A 59 18.44 -15.10 -7.37
C PHE A 59 17.81 -16.04 -6.34
N VAL A 60 17.00 -17.01 -6.78
CA VAL A 60 16.46 -18.06 -5.89
C VAL A 60 17.59 -18.90 -5.30
N SER A 61 18.62 -19.24 -6.08
CA SER A 61 19.80 -19.93 -5.56
C SER A 61 20.57 -19.07 -4.56
N PHE A 62 20.66 -17.76 -4.77
CA PHE A 62 21.30 -16.82 -3.85
C PHE A 62 20.58 -16.75 -2.51
N ILE A 63 19.23 -16.70 -2.50
CA ILE A 63 18.42 -16.79 -1.27
C ILE A 63 18.58 -18.17 -0.62
N GLY A 64 18.67 -19.20 -1.47
CA GLY A 64 18.79 -20.60 -1.11
C GLY A 64 17.48 -21.32 -1.40
N ALA A 65 17.46 -22.22 -2.38
CA ALA A 65 16.24 -22.84 -2.89
C ALA A 65 15.38 -23.54 -1.81
N THR A 66 16.01 -24.10 -0.78
CA THR A 66 15.35 -24.78 0.34
C THR A 66 15.05 -23.86 1.54
N ARG A 67 15.42 -22.57 1.47
CA ARG A 67 15.11 -21.58 2.50
C ARG A 67 13.60 -21.49 2.64
N ARG A 68 13.11 -21.79 3.84
CA ARG A 68 11.69 -21.67 4.20
C ARG A 68 11.33 -20.22 4.45
N LEU A 69 10.06 -19.88 4.22
CA LEU A 69 9.53 -18.59 4.63
C LEU A 69 9.38 -18.53 6.16
N HIS A 70 9.48 -17.32 6.69
CA HIS A 70 9.21 -17.00 8.08
C HIS A 70 8.16 -15.88 8.16
N PRO A 71 7.05 -16.07 8.89
CA PRO A 71 6.13 -14.99 9.20
C PRO A 71 6.73 -14.17 10.36
N ASP A 72 7.18 -12.96 10.05
CA ASP A 72 7.82 -12.07 11.01
C ASP A 72 6.78 -11.14 11.64
N PHE A 73 5.73 -11.74 12.20
CA PHE A 73 4.62 -11.06 12.85
C PHE A 73 3.81 -11.99 13.75
N GLY A 74 3.03 -11.40 14.65
CA GLY A 74 2.22 -12.15 15.61
C GLY A 74 1.64 -11.27 16.70
N GLY A 75 1.47 -11.87 17.87
CA GLY A 75 1.02 -11.19 19.08
C GLY A 75 2.17 -10.88 20.04
N TYR A 76 1.88 -11.01 21.34
CA TYR A 76 2.89 -10.92 22.39
C TYR A 76 3.88 -12.09 22.29
N GLU A 77 5.16 -11.83 22.60
CA GLU A 77 6.20 -12.87 22.66
C GLU A 77 5.84 -14.00 23.62
N SER A 78 5.22 -13.65 24.74
CA SER A 78 4.64 -14.57 25.71
C SER A 78 3.54 -13.87 26.52
N PRO A 79 2.68 -14.60 27.25
CA PRO A 79 1.61 -13.97 28.04
C PRO A 79 2.14 -12.93 29.03
N GLY A 80 1.73 -11.67 28.84
CA GLY A 80 2.16 -10.53 29.67
C GLY A 80 3.52 -9.92 29.28
N SER A 81 4.14 -10.37 28.18
CA SER A 81 5.38 -9.77 27.68
C SER A 81 5.14 -8.37 27.13
N VAL A 82 6.11 -7.48 27.38
CA VAL A 82 6.22 -6.19 26.70
C VAL A 82 6.74 -6.38 25.27
N ASN A 83 7.46 -7.47 25.01
CA ASN A 83 7.94 -7.76 23.68
C ASN A 83 6.82 -8.31 22.80
N ILE A 84 6.84 -7.92 21.53
CA ILE A 84 5.81 -8.26 20.54
C ILE A 84 6.43 -8.70 19.22
N TYR A 85 5.65 -9.42 18.42
CA TYR A 85 5.99 -9.76 17.05
C TYR A 85 5.20 -8.90 16.05
N GLY A 86 5.88 -8.42 15.01
CA GLY A 86 5.28 -7.59 13.96
C GLY A 86 5.22 -6.11 14.33
N PHE A 87 4.70 -5.32 13.40
CA PHE A 87 4.72 -3.86 13.47
C PHE A 87 3.42 -3.31 14.08
N PRO A 88 3.48 -2.57 15.18
CA PRO A 88 2.38 -1.70 15.58
C PRO A 88 2.14 -0.63 14.53
N TYR A 89 0.88 -0.28 14.32
CA TYR A 89 0.51 0.98 13.68
C TYR A 89 -0.54 1.68 14.54
N LEU A 90 -0.65 2.99 14.38
CA LEU A 90 -1.65 3.81 15.07
C LEU A 90 -2.32 4.76 14.09
N THR A 91 -3.55 5.15 14.42
CA THR A 91 -4.26 6.20 13.70
C THR A 91 -4.40 7.43 14.58
N VAL A 92 -4.19 8.61 14.00
CA VAL A 92 -4.40 9.91 14.66
C VAL A 92 -5.38 10.74 13.85
N SER A 93 -5.96 11.77 14.46
CA SER A 93 -6.67 12.85 13.75
C SER A 93 -5.66 13.91 13.29
N GLY A 94 -6.10 14.78 12.38
CA GLY A 94 -5.25 15.81 11.76
C GLY A 94 -4.83 16.94 12.72
N ASP A 95 -5.39 16.98 13.93
CA ASP A 95 -5.07 17.91 15.01
C ASP A 95 -4.02 17.37 15.99
N GLN A 96 -3.57 16.12 15.85
CA GLN A 96 -2.51 15.55 16.68
C GLN A 96 -1.25 16.45 16.61
N PRO A 97 -0.75 16.96 17.75
CA PRO A 97 0.41 17.83 17.76
C PRO A 97 1.63 17.21 17.09
N LYS A 98 2.22 17.95 16.15
CA LYS A 98 3.47 17.54 15.49
C LYS A 98 4.68 17.77 16.40
N ARG A 99 5.63 16.85 16.34
CA ARG A 99 6.90 16.85 17.07
C ARG A 99 8.06 16.92 16.08
N ALA A 100 9.13 17.59 16.49
CA ALA A 100 10.39 17.54 15.78
C ALA A 100 11.16 16.28 16.21
N VAL A 101 11.85 15.65 15.27
CA VAL A 101 12.66 14.44 15.51
C VAL A 101 14.06 14.71 14.97
N GLN A 102 15.10 14.46 15.75
CA GLN A 102 16.48 14.56 15.27
C GLN A 102 16.91 13.27 14.59
N PHE A 103 17.53 13.37 13.42
CA PHE A 103 17.84 12.21 12.58
C PHE A 103 19.33 11.97 12.40
N ASP A 104 19.73 10.70 12.36
CA ASP A 104 21.05 10.30 11.89
C ASP A 104 21.18 10.48 10.37
N TYR A 105 20.16 10.04 9.62
CA TYR A 105 20.02 10.19 8.16
C TYR A 105 19.18 11.43 7.80
N SER A 106 19.59 12.60 8.31
CA SER A 106 18.82 13.86 8.18
C SER A 106 18.71 14.39 6.75
N ASP A 107 19.63 14.04 5.86
CA ASP A 107 19.65 14.43 4.44
C ASP A 107 18.69 13.62 3.57
N GLU A 108 18.17 12.51 4.11
CA GLU A 108 17.19 11.64 3.45
C GLU A 108 15.89 11.48 4.28
N SER A 109 15.64 12.39 5.24
CA SER A 109 14.46 12.37 6.11
C SER A 109 13.55 13.56 5.89
N ASP A 110 12.24 13.35 5.98
CA ASP A 110 11.27 14.45 5.96
C ASP A 110 11.26 15.21 7.29
N GLY A 111 10.67 16.41 7.29
CA GLY A 111 10.62 17.24 8.50
C GLY A 111 11.96 17.86 8.89
N VAL A 112 12.92 17.92 7.96
CA VAL A 112 14.21 18.61 8.10
C VAL A 112 14.27 19.78 7.13
N ASP A 113 14.71 20.94 7.60
CA ASP A 113 15.15 22.01 6.71
C ASP A 113 16.57 21.68 6.23
N HIS A 114 16.68 21.14 5.01
CA HIS A 114 17.98 20.73 4.43
C HIS A 114 18.93 21.91 4.12
N THR A 115 18.47 23.16 4.22
CA THR A 115 19.36 24.33 4.14
C THR A 115 20.09 24.56 5.46
N THR A 116 19.41 24.32 6.59
CA THR A 116 19.94 24.58 7.92
C THR A 116 20.33 23.32 8.69
N GLY A 117 19.94 22.14 8.20
CA GLY A 117 20.08 20.85 8.87
C GLY A 117 19.21 20.70 10.12
N ARG A 118 18.20 21.56 10.30
CA ARG A 118 17.37 21.58 11.52
C ARG A 118 16.05 20.88 11.30
N SER A 119 15.72 19.95 12.19
CA SER A 119 14.39 19.36 12.23
C SER A 119 13.34 20.36 12.69
N VAL A 120 12.16 20.28 12.08
CA VAL A 120 10.97 21.07 12.41
C VAL A 120 9.85 20.16 12.93
N PRO A 121 8.87 20.70 13.69
CA PRO A 121 7.70 19.92 14.07
C PRO A 121 6.96 19.38 12.84
N PHE A 122 7.02 18.06 12.64
CA PHE A 122 6.52 17.41 11.42
C PHE A 122 5.75 16.12 11.68
N TYR A 123 6.21 15.29 12.63
CA TYR A 123 5.65 13.96 12.89
C TYR A 123 4.58 14.00 14.00
N PRO A 124 3.36 13.46 13.80
CA PRO A 124 2.29 13.51 14.80
C PRO A 124 2.44 12.40 15.87
N ILE A 125 3.55 12.43 16.62
CA ILE A 125 3.89 11.42 17.64
C ILE A 125 3.12 11.72 18.94
N PRO A 126 2.28 10.80 19.47
CA PRO A 126 1.63 10.95 20.77
C PRO A 126 2.63 10.90 21.94
N ASP A 127 2.42 11.72 22.97
CA ASP A 127 3.33 11.76 24.12
C ASP A 127 3.27 10.46 24.95
N GLU A 128 2.17 9.71 24.86
CA GLU A 128 1.99 8.37 25.44
C GLU A 128 3.07 7.41 24.97
N ALA A 129 3.55 7.55 23.72
CA ALA A 129 4.59 6.69 23.16
C ALA A 129 5.92 6.80 23.91
N ILE A 130 6.15 7.88 24.68
CA ILE A 130 7.35 8.04 25.50
C ILE A 130 7.41 6.97 26.58
N ALA A 131 6.29 6.66 27.25
CA ALA A 131 6.28 5.88 28.49
C ALA A 131 5.40 4.61 28.44
N GLN A 132 4.52 4.49 27.45
CA GLN A 132 3.65 3.32 27.30
C GLN A 132 4.21 2.35 26.25
N PRO A 133 4.03 1.02 26.44
CA PRO A 133 4.45 0.04 25.46
C PRO A 133 3.52 -0.02 24.24
N TYR A 134 3.95 -0.80 23.24
CA TYR A 134 3.21 -1.20 22.05
C TYR A 134 2.85 -0.06 21.08
N TRP A 135 3.59 1.05 21.14
CA TRP A 135 3.53 2.13 20.14
C TRP A 135 4.64 2.01 19.08
N ILE A 136 5.72 1.32 19.45
CA ILE A 136 6.96 1.18 18.68
C ILE A 136 7.20 -0.32 18.52
N GLU A 137 7.68 -0.71 17.34
CA GLU A 137 8.10 -2.08 17.05
C GLU A 137 9.04 -2.64 18.12
N GLY A 138 8.93 -3.93 18.38
CA GLY A 138 9.61 -4.61 19.48
C GLY A 138 8.84 -4.50 20.78
N GLY A 139 8.05 -3.43 20.99
CA GLY A 139 7.07 -3.32 22.07
C GLY A 139 7.44 -2.39 23.23
N PRO A 140 8.70 -2.32 23.71
CA PRO A 140 9.11 -1.34 24.71
C PRO A 140 8.81 0.12 24.34
N PRO A 141 8.57 1.00 25.34
CA PRO A 141 8.25 2.42 25.11
C PRO A 141 9.43 3.23 24.55
N GLY A 142 9.15 4.45 24.11
CA GLY A 142 10.13 5.41 23.57
C GLY A 142 11.32 5.69 24.49
N ASN A 143 11.09 5.74 25.81
CA ASN A 143 12.12 6.03 26.81
C ASN A 143 12.94 4.80 27.27
N ALA A 144 12.74 3.64 26.65
CA ALA A 144 13.52 2.44 26.88
C ALA A 144 14.33 2.11 25.62
N ASN A 145 15.59 1.68 25.76
CA ASN A 145 16.43 1.22 24.62
C ASN A 145 16.74 -0.28 24.74
N PRO A 146 15.90 -1.17 24.21
CA PRO A 146 16.16 -2.59 24.11
C PRO A 146 17.05 -2.96 22.90
N GLY A 147 17.45 -1.99 22.07
CA GLY A 147 17.97 -2.22 20.71
C GLY A 147 16.87 -2.52 19.69
N GLY A 148 17.25 -3.08 18.54
CA GLY A 148 16.34 -3.36 17.42
C GLY A 148 16.01 -2.13 16.58
N ASP A 149 15.17 -2.31 15.56
CA ASP A 149 14.91 -1.26 14.57
C ASP A 149 13.86 -0.24 15.01
N ARG A 150 12.99 -0.60 15.97
CA ARG A 150 12.10 0.33 16.67
C ARG A 150 11.29 1.25 15.74
N HIS A 151 10.63 0.66 14.76
CA HIS A 151 9.79 1.39 13.84
C HIS A 151 8.52 1.95 14.51
N MET A 152 8.07 3.13 14.07
CA MET A 152 6.74 3.67 14.41
C MET A 152 5.98 4.06 13.15
N LEU A 153 4.77 3.53 12.98
CA LEU A 153 3.91 3.74 11.81
C LEU A 153 2.63 4.50 12.21
N ILE A 154 2.42 5.71 11.69
CA ILE A 154 1.35 6.61 12.09
C ILE A 154 0.50 7.01 10.88
N VAL A 155 -0.79 6.72 10.91
CA VAL A 155 -1.75 7.14 9.89
C VAL A 155 -2.53 8.36 10.40
N ASP A 156 -2.31 9.52 9.79
CA ASP A 156 -3.16 10.69 9.95
C ASP A 156 -4.38 10.56 9.03
N ARG A 157 -5.53 10.24 9.63
CA ARG A 157 -6.75 9.88 8.90
C ARG A 157 -7.41 11.07 8.23
N ASP A 158 -7.29 12.26 8.82
CA ASP A 158 -7.99 13.45 8.31
C ASP A 158 -7.21 14.06 7.16
N ASN A 159 -5.88 14.09 7.26
CA ASN A 159 -5.02 14.62 6.20
C ASN A 159 -4.69 13.57 5.14
N GLY A 160 -4.81 12.27 5.46
CA GLY A 160 -4.50 11.16 4.55
C GLY A 160 -3.00 11.02 4.33
N VAL A 161 -2.22 11.01 5.42
CA VAL A 161 -0.76 10.90 5.37
C VAL A 161 -0.30 9.76 6.27
N LEU A 162 0.59 8.93 5.75
CA LEU A 162 1.31 7.90 6.51
C LEU A 162 2.69 8.44 6.88
N TYR A 163 3.02 8.44 8.16
CA TYR A 163 4.35 8.79 8.67
C TYR A 163 5.01 7.53 9.23
N GLU A 164 6.27 7.32 8.90
CA GLU A 164 7.04 6.17 9.34
C GLU A 164 8.42 6.61 9.82
N LEU A 165 8.87 6.06 10.94
CA LEU A 165 10.12 6.39 11.61
C LEU A 165 10.90 5.10 11.87
N TYR A 166 12.22 5.15 11.71
CA TYR A 166 13.17 4.08 12.02
C TYR A 166 14.06 4.47 13.22
N ASP A 167 14.40 3.52 14.07
CA ASP A 167 15.18 3.66 15.30
C ASP A 167 14.64 4.74 16.27
N LEU A 168 13.32 4.79 16.44
CA LEU A 168 12.68 5.87 17.22
C LEU A 168 12.93 5.73 18.73
N MET A 169 13.49 6.79 19.31
CA MET A 169 13.92 6.85 20.69
C MET A 169 13.58 8.19 21.35
N TRP A 170 13.25 8.17 22.64
CA TRP A 170 13.18 9.34 23.49
C TRP A 170 14.43 9.42 24.36
N ASN A 171 15.23 10.48 24.19
CA ASN A 171 16.52 10.60 24.90
C ASN A 171 16.41 11.28 26.29
N GLY A 172 15.19 11.55 26.77
CA GLY A 172 14.91 12.30 27.99
C GLY A 172 14.47 13.74 27.74
N THR A 173 14.77 14.31 26.57
CA THR A 173 14.47 15.72 26.22
C THR A 173 13.81 15.90 24.86
N GLN A 174 14.12 15.05 23.88
CA GLN A 174 13.58 15.11 22.52
C GLN A 174 13.52 13.72 21.89
N TRP A 175 12.77 13.63 20.80
CA TRP A 175 12.76 12.46 19.93
C TRP A 175 14.00 12.43 19.04
N THR A 176 14.61 11.25 18.93
CA THR A 176 15.67 10.92 17.98
C THR A 176 15.25 9.72 17.16
N ALA A 177 15.74 9.60 15.93
CA ALA A 177 15.48 8.48 15.04
C ALA A 177 16.65 8.30 14.06
N GLY A 178 16.78 7.13 13.46
CA GLY A 178 17.69 6.93 12.35
C GLY A 178 17.22 7.73 11.14
N SER A 179 16.00 7.47 10.68
CA SER A 179 15.37 8.14 9.53
C SER A 179 13.86 8.31 9.72
N GLY A 180 13.25 9.16 8.90
CA GLY A 180 11.80 9.34 8.88
C GLY A 180 11.25 9.73 7.51
N ALA A 181 10.09 9.19 7.15
CA ALA A 181 9.43 9.47 5.88
C ALA A 181 7.92 9.72 6.06
N ALA A 182 7.36 10.53 5.17
CA ALA A 182 5.93 10.73 5.02
C ALA A 182 5.47 10.40 3.60
N PHE A 183 4.32 9.75 3.51
CA PHE A 183 3.70 9.33 2.26
C PHE A 183 2.26 9.87 2.19
N ASP A 184 1.93 10.53 1.09
CA ASP A 184 0.56 10.94 0.80
C ASP A 184 -0.26 9.71 0.38
N LEU A 185 -1.23 9.32 1.19
CA LEU A 185 -2.08 8.15 0.93
C LEU A 185 -3.04 8.37 -0.25
N LYS A 186 -3.12 9.58 -0.78
CA LYS A 186 -3.93 9.93 -1.96
C LYS A 186 -3.12 9.86 -3.26
N ALA A 187 -1.83 9.55 -3.20
CA ALA A 187 -0.94 9.53 -4.35
C ALA A 187 -0.02 8.29 -4.36
N SER A 188 0.32 7.83 -5.57
CA SER A 188 1.26 6.73 -5.77
C SER A 188 2.69 7.22 -5.98
N GLY A 189 3.12 8.20 -5.17
CA GLY A 189 4.41 8.87 -5.29
C GLY A 189 5.54 8.09 -4.61
N ARG A 190 6.67 7.89 -5.30
CA ARG A 190 7.92 7.38 -4.70
C ARG A 190 8.60 8.47 -3.88
N ARG A 191 9.43 8.06 -2.91
CA ARG A 191 10.46 8.95 -2.34
C ARG A 191 11.37 9.49 -3.46
N PRO A 192 12.02 10.65 -3.25
CA PRO A 192 13.06 11.12 -4.16
C PRO A 192 14.06 10.01 -4.48
N ASP A 193 14.51 9.93 -5.73
CA ASP A 193 15.47 8.89 -6.12
C ASP A 193 16.79 9.09 -5.36
N GLY A 194 17.31 8.01 -4.77
CA GLY A 194 18.43 8.04 -3.85
C GLY A 194 18.07 8.26 -2.38
N TRP A 195 16.81 8.48 -2.02
CA TRP A 195 16.40 8.65 -0.62
C TRP A 195 15.83 7.37 -0.02
N THR A 196 16.32 7.04 1.18
CA THR A 196 15.75 5.99 2.04
C THR A 196 14.39 6.41 2.62
N SER A 197 13.85 5.54 3.48
CA SER A 197 12.67 5.78 4.29
C SER A 197 12.87 5.18 5.69
N ALA A 198 11.79 4.87 6.41
CA ALA A 198 11.88 3.98 7.57
C ALA A 198 12.25 2.54 7.15
N ASP A 199 12.01 2.16 5.89
CA ASP A 199 12.52 0.93 5.26
C ASP A 199 13.71 1.25 4.34
N ALA A 200 14.70 0.36 4.24
CA ALA A 200 15.95 0.65 3.55
C ALA A 200 15.82 0.87 2.02
N ALA A 201 14.79 0.28 1.39
CA ALA A 201 14.48 0.46 -0.03
C ALA A 201 13.87 1.84 -0.36
N GLY A 202 13.54 2.66 0.64
CA GLY A 202 12.77 3.90 0.44
C GLY A 202 11.29 3.67 0.15
N LEU A 203 10.74 2.54 0.62
CA LEU A 203 9.34 2.15 0.46
C LEU A 203 8.57 2.37 1.77
N ALA A 204 7.28 2.66 1.68
CA ALA A 204 6.41 2.65 2.85
C ALA A 204 6.26 1.22 3.41
N ILE A 205 6.41 1.05 4.72
CA ILE A 205 6.33 -0.25 5.44
C ILE A 205 4.89 -0.73 5.52
N LEU A 206 3.97 0.10 6.05
CA LEU A 206 2.59 -0.27 6.36
C LEU A 206 1.82 -0.92 5.19
N PRO A 207 1.83 -0.41 3.94
CA PRO A 207 1.14 -1.07 2.83
C PRO A 207 1.74 -2.43 2.45
N GLY A 208 2.96 -2.74 2.88
CA GLY A 208 3.60 -4.04 2.68
C GLY A 208 3.35 -5.05 3.79
N LEU A 209 2.58 -4.70 4.84
CA LEU A 209 2.35 -5.59 5.99
C LEU A 209 1.10 -6.46 5.80
N VAL A 210 1.20 -7.73 6.16
CA VAL A 210 0.01 -8.58 6.36
C VAL A 210 -0.80 -8.07 7.56
N ARG A 211 -2.08 -7.73 7.37
CA ARG A 211 -2.98 -7.29 8.47
C ARG A 211 -4.01 -8.34 8.83
N TYR A 212 -4.34 -8.44 10.12
CA TYR A 212 -5.21 -9.50 10.66
C TYR A 212 -6.62 -9.46 10.05
N GLU A 213 -7.19 -8.27 9.91
CA GLU A 213 -8.54 -7.99 9.41
C GLU A 213 -8.74 -8.51 7.98
N GLU A 214 -7.69 -8.44 7.17
CA GLU A 214 -7.72 -8.86 5.77
C GLU A 214 -7.53 -10.37 5.66
N ALA A 215 -6.60 -10.93 6.45
CA ALA A 215 -6.36 -12.37 6.48
C ALA A 215 -7.56 -13.13 7.05
N SER A 216 -8.15 -12.66 8.16
CA SER A 216 -9.36 -13.24 8.76
C SER A 216 -10.60 -13.12 7.87
N GLY A 217 -10.57 -12.25 6.85
CA GLY A 217 -11.68 -11.98 5.95
C GLY A 217 -12.75 -11.05 6.54
N ALA A 218 -12.49 -10.44 7.71
CA ALA A 218 -13.38 -9.45 8.30
C ALA A 218 -13.53 -8.20 7.42
N ALA A 219 -12.50 -7.86 6.63
CA ALA A 219 -12.48 -6.71 5.72
C ALA A 219 -12.99 -6.99 4.29
N GLY A 220 -13.34 -8.25 3.93
CA GLY A 220 -13.74 -8.61 2.57
C GLY A 220 -13.10 -9.90 2.04
N SER A 221 -13.12 -10.11 0.70
CA SER A 221 -12.90 -11.43 0.10
C SER A 221 -11.46 -11.83 -0.26
N GLU A 222 -10.47 -10.95 -0.31
CA GLU A 222 -9.04 -11.31 -0.50
C GLU A 222 -8.16 -10.12 -0.07
N ILE A 223 -6.89 -10.38 0.26
CA ILE A 223 -5.87 -9.33 0.42
C ILE A 223 -5.45 -8.81 -0.97
N ARG A 224 -5.38 -7.49 -1.16
CA ARG A 224 -5.21 -6.84 -2.48
C ARG A 224 -3.87 -6.16 -2.73
N HIS A 225 -2.88 -6.42 -1.90
CA HIS A 225 -1.56 -5.81 -2.03
C HIS A 225 -0.44 -6.85 -1.90
N ALA A 226 0.76 -6.47 -2.31
CA ALA A 226 1.99 -7.22 -2.13
C ALA A 226 2.48 -7.09 -0.69
N PHE A 227 3.36 -8.00 -0.29
CA PHE A 227 3.99 -7.94 1.04
C PHE A 227 5.46 -7.55 0.94
N ARG A 228 5.96 -6.85 1.96
CA ARG A 228 7.40 -6.64 2.12
C ARG A 228 8.09 -7.95 2.49
N VAL A 229 9.30 -8.14 1.99
CA VAL A 229 10.18 -9.25 2.35
C VAL A 229 11.61 -8.77 2.54
N THR A 230 12.34 -9.39 3.46
CA THR A 230 13.78 -9.14 3.63
C THR A 230 14.64 -10.27 3.06
N VAL A 231 15.86 -9.93 2.66
CA VAL A 231 16.89 -10.86 2.18
C VAL A 231 18.24 -10.53 2.82
N ARG A 232 19.15 -11.50 2.93
CA ARG A 232 20.42 -11.30 3.67
C ARG A 232 21.34 -10.22 3.14
N ALA A 233 21.24 -9.91 1.85
CA ALA A 233 21.98 -8.83 1.22
C ALA A 233 21.29 -8.45 -0.09
N THR A 234 21.59 -7.25 -0.57
CA THR A 234 21.08 -6.70 -1.82
C THR A 234 22.19 -6.09 -2.67
N ASN A 235 21.85 -5.70 -3.90
CA ASN A 235 22.75 -4.97 -4.80
C ASN A 235 22.01 -3.97 -5.70
N GLY A 236 22.18 -2.69 -5.39
CA GLY A 236 21.45 -1.62 -6.07
C GLY A 236 19.95 -1.64 -5.76
N TYR A 237 19.18 -0.94 -6.58
CA TYR A 237 17.72 -0.86 -6.47
C TYR A 237 17.09 -0.80 -7.86
N VAL A 238 15.84 -1.22 -7.95
CA VAL A 238 14.98 -1.09 -9.12
C VAL A 238 13.61 -0.59 -8.67
N TRP A 239 12.81 -0.10 -9.61
CA TRP A 239 11.43 0.30 -9.30
C TRP A 239 10.68 -0.86 -8.60
N PRO A 240 9.90 -0.60 -7.54
CA PRO A 240 9.50 0.72 -7.02
C PRO A 240 10.45 1.37 -6.00
N ALA A 241 11.52 0.68 -5.58
CA ALA A 241 12.48 1.23 -4.61
C ALA A 241 13.15 2.51 -5.13
N SER A 242 13.53 3.38 -4.21
CA SER A 242 14.30 4.61 -4.45
C SER A 242 15.73 4.54 -3.92
N HIS A 243 16.05 3.55 -3.07
CA HIS A 243 17.32 3.52 -2.35
C HIS A 243 17.91 2.11 -2.25
N ARG A 244 19.24 2.04 -2.03
CA ARG A 244 20.03 0.80 -1.95
C ARG A 244 20.58 0.61 -0.54
N ALA A 245 20.70 -0.64 -0.09
CA ALA A 245 21.41 -0.96 1.16
C ALA A 245 22.56 -1.97 0.99
N GLY A 246 22.96 -2.29 -0.24
CA GLY A 246 23.98 -3.33 -0.48
C GLY A 246 24.70 -3.22 -1.83
N SER A 247 25.73 -4.06 -1.97
CA SER A 247 26.60 -4.16 -3.15
C SER A 247 27.02 -5.58 -3.50
N ASN A 248 26.30 -6.61 -3.02
CA ASN A 248 26.64 -8.00 -3.32
C ASN A 248 26.19 -8.37 -4.74
N SER A 249 27.13 -8.47 -5.68
CA SER A 249 26.83 -8.73 -7.11
C SER A 249 25.89 -9.91 -7.42
N GLN A 250 25.77 -10.88 -6.51
CA GLN A 250 24.90 -12.06 -6.68
C GLN A 250 23.49 -11.87 -6.10
N ALA A 251 23.27 -10.82 -5.33
CA ALA A 251 22.03 -10.54 -4.62
C ALA A 251 20.98 -9.84 -5.50
N LEU A 252 19.72 -9.91 -5.07
CA LEU A 252 18.63 -9.13 -5.64
C LEU A 252 18.83 -7.63 -5.35
N PRO A 253 18.37 -6.71 -6.22
CA PRO A 253 18.27 -5.30 -5.85
C PRO A 253 17.11 -5.07 -4.87
N MET A 254 17.16 -3.95 -4.14
CA MET A 254 15.96 -3.41 -3.48
C MET A 254 14.85 -3.17 -4.52
N GLY A 255 13.60 -3.40 -4.13
CA GLY A 255 12.44 -3.30 -5.01
C GLY A 255 12.23 -4.50 -5.94
N ALA A 256 13.15 -5.49 -5.97
CA ALA A 256 12.91 -6.73 -6.70
C ALA A 256 11.63 -7.41 -6.21
N ARG A 257 10.88 -8.01 -7.14
CA ARG A 257 9.59 -8.63 -6.84
C ARG A 257 9.64 -10.14 -7.03
N LEU A 258 9.22 -10.88 -6.00
CA LEU A 258 9.11 -12.34 -6.02
C LEU A 258 7.63 -12.72 -6.07
N ARG A 259 7.24 -13.65 -6.94
CA ARG A 259 5.84 -14.10 -7.05
C ARG A 259 5.75 -15.58 -6.70
N LEU A 260 4.82 -15.93 -5.81
CA LEU A 260 4.52 -17.34 -5.52
C LEU A 260 3.96 -17.99 -6.77
N LYS A 261 4.47 -19.16 -7.16
CA LYS A 261 4.04 -19.86 -8.35
C LYS A 261 2.55 -20.19 -8.28
N ALA A 262 1.84 -19.95 -9.38
CA ALA A 262 0.42 -20.28 -9.52
C ALA A 262 0.13 -21.79 -9.35
N THR A 263 1.15 -22.64 -9.59
CA THR A 263 1.07 -24.10 -9.43
C THR A 263 1.18 -24.56 -7.98
N LYS A 264 1.50 -23.68 -7.02
CA LYS A 264 1.54 -24.07 -5.61
C LYS A 264 0.13 -24.37 -5.13
N ASP A 265 -0.11 -25.61 -4.69
CA ASP A 265 -1.38 -26.00 -4.10
C ASP A 265 -1.55 -25.35 -2.72
N LEU A 266 -2.66 -24.63 -2.55
CA LEU A 266 -3.02 -23.93 -1.33
C LEU A 266 -4.21 -24.56 -0.58
N SER A 267 -4.75 -25.68 -1.09
CA SER A 267 -5.95 -26.32 -0.58
C SER A 267 -5.79 -26.86 0.85
N GLY A 268 -4.57 -27.24 1.23
CA GLY A 268 -4.23 -27.75 2.56
C GLY A 268 -4.12 -26.69 3.66
N PHE A 269 -4.12 -25.40 3.33
CA PHE A 269 -4.02 -24.33 4.32
C PHE A 269 -5.39 -23.85 4.80
N THR A 270 -5.41 -23.30 6.02
CA THR A 270 -6.59 -22.64 6.60
C THR A 270 -7.03 -21.47 5.71
N PRO A 271 -8.33 -21.07 5.76
CA PRO A 271 -8.84 -19.98 4.93
C PRO A 271 -8.00 -18.68 5.02
N ASP A 272 -7.55 -18.34 6.23
CA ASP A 272 -6.84 -17.09 6.47
C ASP A 272 -5.43 -17.10 5.87
N VAL A 273 -4.70 -18.21 6.05
CA VAL A 273 -3.40 -18.42 5.40
C VAL A 273 -3.55 -18.49 3.88
N ARG A 274 -4.65 -19.10 3.38
CA ARG A 274 -4.90 -19.19 1.95
C ARG A 274 -5.08 -17.81 1.31
N ARG A 275 -5.73 -16.85 1.99
CA ARG A 275 -5.82 -15.46 1.52
C ARG A 275 -4.45 -14.82 1.41
N ILE A 276 -3.59 -15.01 2.41
CA ILE A 276 -2.21 -14.52 2.40
C ILE A 276 -1.43 -15.11 1.21
N PHE A 277 -1.46 -16.43 1.03
CA PHE A 277 -0.70 -17.06 -0.06
C PHE A 277 -1.26 -16.75 -1.45
N ARG A 278 -2.58 -16.56 -1.60
CA ARG A 278 -3.15 -16.06 -2.85
C ARG A 278 -2.70 -14.64 -3.17
N ALA A 279 -2.57 -13.77 -2.17
CA ALA A 279 -1.97 -12.45 -2.37
C ALA A 279 -0.50 -12.57 -2.81
N MET A 280 0.27 -13.52 -2.28
CA MET A 280 1.63 -13.79 -2.79
C MET A 280 1.64 -14.32 -4.24
N GLN A 281 0.60 -15.02 -4.70
CA GLN A 281 0.47 -15.44 -6.10
C GLN A 281 0.11 -14.27 -7.02
N ARG A 282 -0.76 -13.37 -6.54
CA ARG A 282 -1.33 -12.28 -7.33
C ARG A 282 -0.50 -11.00 -7.32
N TYR A 283 -0.03 -10.59 -6.16
CA TYR A 283 0.73 -9.35 -5.93
C TYR A 283 2.18 -9.63 -5.52
N GLY A 284 2.52 -10.83 -5.05
CA GLY A 284 3.91 -11.17 -4.74
C GLY A 284 4.49 -10.48 -3.52
N LEU A 285 5.82 -10.51 -3.42
CA LEU A 285 6.63 -9.97 -2.36
C LEU A 285 7.59 -8.93 -2.94
N ILE A 286 7.81 -7.81 -2.27
CA ILE A 286 8.77 -6.77 -2.69
C ILE A 286 9.92 -6.74 -1.69
N VAL A 287 11.16 -6.88 -2.19
CA VAL A 287 12.37 -6.77 -1.39
C VAL A 287 12.49 -5.34 -0.87
N ALA A 288 12.28 -5.16 0.43
CA ALA A 288 12.22 -3.84 1.05
C ALA A 288 13.43 -3.54 1.94
N ASP A 289 14.06 -4.58 2.49
CA ASP A 289 15.20 -4.44 3.40
C ASP A 289 16.20 -5.59 3.33
N ASN A 290 17.39 -5.35 3.88
CA ASN A 290 18.34 -6.38 4.27
C ASN A 290 17.96 -6.94 5.64
N GLY A 291 17.83 -8.25 5.73
CA GLY A 291 17.45 -8.93 6.97
C GLY A 291 17.67 -10.43 6.86
N SER A 292 16.80 -11.24 7.45
CA SER A 292 16.87 -12.69 7.25
C SER A 292 16.12 -13.09 5.97
N ASP A 293 16.69 -14.02 5.20
CA ASP A 293 16.08 -14.46 3.96
C ASP A 293 14.66 -14.99 4.15
N MET A 294 13.73 -14.46 3.34
CA MET A 294 12.32 -14.87 3.26
C MET A 294 11.53 -14.60 4.56
N TYR A 295 11.84 -13.50 5.24
CA TYR A 295 11.03 -12.97 6.34
C TYR A 295 9.97 -12.03 5.77
N ILE A 296 8.70 -12.39 5.92
CA ILE A 296 7.55 -11.61 5.47
C ILE A 296 6.93 -10.96 6.69
N SER A 297 6.82 -9.64 6.70
CA SER A 297 6.34 -8.88 7.85
C SER A 297 4.83 -8.67 7.84
N GLY A 298 4.28 -8.44 9.02
CA GLY A 298 2.88 -8.15 9.25
C GLY A 298 2.68 -7.29 10.49
N THR A 299 1.44 -6.92 10.75
CA THR A 299 1.12 -6.09 11.92
C THR A 299 1.17 -6.90 13.20
N PHE A 300 1.57 -6.24 14.29
CA PHE A 300 1.30 -6.75 15.62
C PHE A 300 -0.20 -6.86 15.84
N ASP A 301 -0.65 -8.06 16.18
CA ASP A 301 -2.03 -8.32 16.58
C ASP A 301 -2.10 -9.54 17.51
N PRO A 302 -2.62 -9.41 18.76
CA PRO A 302 -2.77 -10.53 19.67
C PRO A 302 -3.69 -11.65 19.18
N ARG A 303 -4.49 -11.42 18.13
CA ARG A 303 -5.37 -12.43 17.54
C ARG A 303 -4.65 -13.35 16.57
N TRP A 304 -3.44 -13.01 16.13
CA TRP A 304 -2.62 -13.93 15.35
C TRP A 304 -2.32 -15.21 16.14
N ASN A 305 -2.30 -16.34 15.42
CA ASN A 305 -1.93 -17.63 15.99
C ASN A 305 -0.65 -18.15 15.31
N ASN A 306 0.50 -17.97 15.97
CA ASN A 306 1.79 -18.40 15.43
C ASN A 306 1.96 -19.93 15.38
N ASP A 307 1.17 -20.72 16.12
CA ASP A 307 1.13 -22.18 15.95
C ASP A 307 0.49 -22.59 14.62
N VAL A 308 -0.27 -21.70 13.98
CA VAL A 308 -0.80 -21.87 12.62
C VAL A 308 0.11 -21.23 11.59
N LEU A 309 0.57 -19.99 11.83
CA LEU A 309 1.38 -19.24 10.86
C LEU A 309 2.75 -19.88 10.62
N ASN A 310 3.48 -20.23 11.69
CA ASN A 310 4.85 -20.74 11.58
C ASN A 310 4.96 -22.01 10.72
N PRO A 311 4.19 -23.09 10.98
CA PRO A 311 4.26 -24.28 10.12
C PRO A 311 3.75 -24.02 8.70
N ALA A 312 2.77 -23.13 8.53
CA ALA A 312 2.21 -22.86 7.20
C ALA A 312 3.19 -22.09 6.30
N PHE A 313 3.82 -21.03 6.81
CA PHE A 313 4.90 -20.32 6.09
C PHE A 313 6.10 -21.24 5.89
N GLY A 314 6.44 -22.05 6.90
CA GLY A 314 7.51 -23.04 6.81
C GLY A 314 7.29 -24.14 5.75
N ALA A 315 6.06 -24.31 5.24
CA ALA A 315 5.75 -25.24 4.16
C ALA A 315 6.04 -24.67 2.74
N LEU A 316 6.29 -23.37 2.66
CA LEU A 316 6.78 -22.71 1.44
C LEU A 316 8.30 -22.55 1.51
N THR A 317 8.94 -22.60 0.35
CA THR A 317 10.38 -22.33 0.19
C THR A 317 10.62 -21.27 -0.85
N ALA A 318 11.82 -20.68 -0.89
CA ALA A 318 12.23 -19.76 -1.94
C ALA A 318 12.06 -20.35 -3.36
N SER A 319 12.20 -21.68 -3.52
CA SER A 319 11.98 -22.35 -4.81
C SER A 319 10.53 -22.36 -5.30
N ASP A 320 9.56 -22.08 -4.41
CA ASP A 320 8.16 -21.90 -4.78
C ASP A 320 7.90 -20.54 -5.44
N PHE A 321 8.90 -19.64 -5.49
CA PHE A 321 8.79 -18.30 -6.06
C PHE A 321 9.57 -18.17 -7.37
N ASP A 322 9.11 -17.27 -8.22
CA ASP A 322 9.87 -16.72 -9.35
C ASP A 322 10.21 -15.26 -9.07
N VAL A 323 11.43 -14.83 -9.40
CA VAL A 323 11.77 -13.41 -9.45
C VAL A 323 11.26 -12.83 -10.77
N LEU A 324 10.44 -11.79 -10.68
CA LEU A 324 9.90 -11.09 -11.83
C LEU A 324 10.96 -10.19 -12.47
N GLU A 325 10.76 -9.83 -13.73
CA GLU A 325 11.62 -8.89 -14.45
C GLU A 325 11.87 -7.64 -13.58
N LEU A 326 13.15 -7.36 -13.34
CA LEU A 326 13.54 -6.33 -12.39
C LEU A 326 13.08 -4.94 -12.85
N GLY A 327 12.39 -4.22 -11.97
CA GLY A 327 11.88 -2.88 -12.27
C GLY A 327 10.65 -2.86 -13.17
N TRP A 328 10.01 -4.01 -13.40
CA TRP A 328 8.76 -4.10 -14.15
C TRP A 328 7.69 -3.22 -13.50
N ARG A 329 7.11 -2.31 -14.30
CA ARG A 329 6.12 -1.32 -13.83
C ARG A 329 4.70 -1.65 -14.24
N GLY A 330 4.45 -2.88 -14.64
CA GLY A 330 3.25 -3.24 -15.37
C GLY A 330 3.53 -3.35 -16.86
N SER A 331 2.68 -4.12 -17.53
CA SER A 331 2.43 -3.85 -18.93
C SER A 331 1.78 -2.47 -18.98
N VAL A 332 2.32 -1.53 -19.74
CA VAL A 332 1.41 -0.69 -20.52
C VAL A 332 0.55 -1.70 -21.26
N SER A 333 -0.67 -1.94 -20.78
CA SER A 333 -1.68 -2.43 -21.70
C SER A 333 -1.64 -1.38 -22.80
N SER A 334 -1.18 -1.76 -23.99
CA SER A 334 -1.55 -1.02 -25.18
C SER A 334 -3.06 -1.21 -25.27
N CYS A 335 -3.81 -0.48 -24.46
CA CYS A 335 -5.21 -0.36 -24.69
C CYS A 335 -5.29 0.47 -25.97
N VAL A 336 -5.47 -0.24 -27.06
CA VAL A 336 -5.66 0.37 -28.36
C VAL A 336 -7.01 1.08 -28.29
N VAL A 337 -7.04 2.35 -28.69
CA VAL A 337 -8.31 3.03 -28.89
C VAL A 337 -8.96 2.39 -30.11
N VAL A 338 -9.96 1.52 -29.90
CA VAL A 338 -10.65 0.79 -30.97
C VAL A 338 -12.06 1.38 -31.17
N GLY A 339 -12.42 1.54 -32.44
CA GLY A 339 -13.75 2.01 -32.84
C GLY A 339 -13.80 3.50 -33.13
N THR A 340 -14.82 3.90 -33.90
CA THR A 340 -15.17 5.29 -34.18
C THR A 340 -16.67 5.45 -34.04
N PRO A 341 -17.17 6.61 -33.59
CA PRO A 341 -18.60 6.86 -33.43
C PRO A 341 -19.29 7.09 -34.80
N ALA A 342 -19.34 6.04 -35.63
CA ALA A 342 -19.84 6.07 -37.00
C ALA A 342 -20.86 4.94 -37.25
N PRO A 343 -21.90 5.17 -38.07
CA PRO A 343 -22.15 6.38 -38.86
C PRO A 343 -22.62 7.57 -38.01
N PHE A 344 -22.18 8.78 -38.37
CA PHE A 344 -22.62 10.04 -37.79
C PHE A 344 -23.52 10.79 -38.78
N SER A 345 -24.65 11.32 -38.30
CA SER A 345 -25.69 11.94 -39.13
C SER A 345 -26.39 13.10 -38.39
N ALA A 346 -27.05 13.97 -39.17
CA ALA A 346 -27.85 15.06 -38.64
C ALA A 346 -29.22 15.14 -39.33
N THR A 347 -30.23 15.54 -38.56
CA THR A 347 -31.55 15.95 -39.05
C THR A 347 -31.76 17.42 -38.72
N VAL A 348 -32.16 18.22 -39.71
CA VAL A 348 -32.38 19.67 -39.56
C VAL A 348 -33.85 20.00 -39.82
N SER A 349 -34.45 20.80 -38.92
CA SER A 349 -35.77 21.38 -39.09
C SER A 349 -35.75 22.86 -38.69
N GLY A 350 -35.68 23.74 -39.69
CA GLY A 350 -35.39 25.16 -39.47
C GLY A 350 -34.05 25.34 -38.76
N ARG A 351 -34.07 25.95 -37.57
CA ARG A 351 -32.88 26.14 -36.72
C ARG A 351 -32.58 25.00 -35.76
N PHE A 352 -33.47 24.01 -35.68
CA PHE A 352 -33.34 22.88 -34.76
C PHE A 352 -32.56 21.75 -35.43
N VAL A 353 -31.55 21.23 -34.74
CA VAL A 353 -30.64 20.19 -35.23
C VAL A 353 -30.64 19.02 -34.26
N ILE A 354 -30.77 17.80 -34.78
CA ILE A 354 -30.56 16.56 -34.03
C ILE A 354 -29.36 15.83 -34.64
N LEU A 355 -28.37 15.53 -33.82
CA LEU A 355 -27.15 14.80 -34.17
C LEU A 355 -27.25 13.38 -33.63
N ASN A 356 -26.93 12.37 -34.44
CA ASN A 356 -27.00 10.95 -34.05
C ASN A 356 -25.75 10.19 -34.51
N TRP A 357 -25.19 9.34 -33.65
CA TRP A 357 -24.04 8.47 -33.96
C TRP A 357 -24.21 7.05 -33.41
N ALA A 358 -23.43 6.10 -33.94
CA ALA A 358 -23.28 4.79 -33.31
C ALA A 358 -22.37 4.89 -32.07
N GLY A 359 -22.68 4.12 -31.03
CA GLY A 359 -21.86 4.07 -29.82
C GLY A 359 -20.54 3.32 -30.04
N VAL A 360 -19.51 3.73 -29.31
CA VAL A 360 -18.23 3.02 -29.21
C VAL A 360 -18.22 2.22 -27.91
N ALA A 361 -17.74 0.97 -27.96
CA ALA A 361 -17.58 0.15 -26.76
C ALA A 361 -16.64 0.86 -25.77
N ASP A 362 -16.95 0.78 -24.48
CA ASP A 362 -16.17 1.38 -23.39
C ASP A 362 -16.01 2.92 -23.46
N ALA A 363 -16.85 3.60 -24.24
CA ALA A 363 -16.93 5.06 -24.22
C ALA A 363 -17.41 5.56 -22.84
N THR A 364 -16.66 6.47 -22.25
CA THR A 364 -17.03 7.18 -21.02
C THR A 364 -17.84 8.44 -21.33
N ASP A 365 -17.56 9.08 -22.47
CA ASP A 365 -18.33 10.18 -23.02
C ASP A 365 -18.01 10.44 -24.51
N TYR A 366 -18.72 11.38 -25.13
CA TYR A 366 -18.46 11.87 -26.47
C TYR A 366 -18.16 13.36 -26.51
N VAL A 367 -17.34 13.76 -27.47
CA VAL A 367 -16.98 15.15 -27.77
C VAL A 367 -17.45 15.48 -29.18
N ILE A 368 -18.29 16.51 -29.31
CA ILE A 368 -18.73 17.07 -30.58
C ILE A 368 -17.80 18.23 -30.95
N GLU A 369 -17.23 18.16 -32.14
CA GLU A 369 -16.36 19.18 -32.73
C GLU A 369 -17.08 19.84 -33.91
N VAL A 370 -17.19 21.16 -33.89
CA VAL A 370 -17.90 21.98 -34.89
C VAL A 370 -16.96 23.01 -35.48
N GLY A 371 -16.82 23.00 -36.80
CA GLY A 371 -15.95 23.90 -37.56
C GLY A 371 -16.71 24.81 -38.52
N SER A 372 -16.08 25.94 -38.84
CA SER A 372 -16.51 26.86 -39.91
C SER A 372 -16.09 26.42 -41.32
N SER A 373 -15.14 25.49 -41.40
CA SER A 373 -14.65 24.83 -42.61
C SER A 373 -14.38 23.35 -42.34
N SER A 374 -14.25 22.54 -43.39
CA SER A 374 -13.92 21.11 -43.25
C SER A 374 -12.64 20.91 -42.45
N GLY A 375 -12.65 19.95 -41.52
CA GLY A 375 -11.52 19.66 -40.63
C GLY A 375 -11.36 20.63 -39.45
N ALA A 376 -12.04 21.77 -39.42
CA ALA A 376 -11.94 22.71 -38.29
C ALA A 376 -12.82 22.31 -37.09
N SER A 377 -12.51 22.86 -35.91
CA SER A 377 -13.30 22.76 -34.68
C SER A 377 -13.37 24.11 -33.96
N ASP A 378 -13.29 25.21 -34.72
CA ASP A 378 -13.15 26.58 -34.25
C ASP A 378 -14.44 27.22 -33.72
N LEU A 379 -15.60 26.61 -33.98
CA LEU A 379 -16.89 27.14 -33.55
C LEU A 379 -17.35 26.57 -32.21
N LEU A 380 -17.12 25.27 -31.98
CA LEU A 380 -17.49 24.61 -30.73
C LEU A 380 -16.75 23.28 -30.56
N THR A 381 -16.31 23.02 -29.34
CA THR A 381 -15.93 21.68 -28.87
C THR A 381 -16.67 21.42 -27.57
N ALA A 382 -17.57 20.44 -27.55
CA ALA A 382 -18.46 20.19 -26.41
C ALA A 382 -18.51 18.71 -26.02
N THR A 383 -18.29 18.43 -24.74
CA THR A 383 -18.53 17.10 -24.15
C THR A 383 -20.01 16.93 -23.84
N VAL A 384 -20.61 15.82 -24.28
CA VAL A 384 -22.06 15.58 -24.18
C VAL A 384 -22.42 14.37 -23.31
N GLY A 385 -21.45 13.80 -22.60
CA GLY A 385 -21.62 12.58 -21.81
C GLY A 385 -21.72 11.32 -22.67
N ASN A 386 -22.05 10.18 -22.06
CA ASN A 386 -22.20 8.90 -22.76
C ASN A 386 -23.61 8.77 -23.39
N VAL A 387 -23.86 9.59 -24.39
CA VAL A 387 -25.09 9.58 -25.19
C VAL A 387 -24.75 9.32 -26.66
N THR A 388 -25.74 8.91 -27.44
CA THR A 388 -25.58 8.71 -28.90
C THR A 388 -26.46 9.64 -29.72
N THR A 389 -27.16 10.58 -29.06
CA THR A 389 -28.00 11.59 -29.68
C THR A 389 -27.97 12.89 -28.89
N VAL A 390 -27.90 14.02 -29.59
CA VAL A 390 -27.95 15.37 -29.00
C VAL A 390 -28.78 16.27 -29.90
N SER A 391 -29.62 17.12 -29.31
CA SER A 391 -30.35 18.15 -30.03
C SER A 391 -29.97 19.56 -29.57
N THR A 392 -29.97 20.50 -30.51
CA THR A 392 -29.61 21.90 -30.23
C THR A 392 -30.24 22.86 -31.23
N MET A 393 -30.19 24.16 -30.92
CA MET A 393 -30.52 25.24 -31.84
C MET A 393 -29.22 25.81 -32.41
N ALA A 394 -29.19 26.06 -33.72
CA ALA A 394 -28.04 26.65 -34.40
C ALA A 394 -28.43 27.93 -35.15
N ASP A 395 -27.48 28.84 -35.34
CA ASP A 395 -27.66 30.04 -36.15
C ASP A 395 -27.60 29.70 -37.66
N PRO A 396 -28.20 30.52 -38.55
CA PRO A 396 -28.09 30.32 -39.99
C PRO A 396 -26.63 30.37 -40.47
N ARG A 397 -26.06 29.19 -40.75
CA ARG A 397 -24.72 28.99 -41.30
C ARG A 397 -24.57 27.57 -41.84
N THR A 398 -23.49 27.34 -42.58
CA THR A 398 -22.96 26.01 -42.82
C THR A 398 -21.95 25.64 -41.72
N TYR A 399 -22.10 24.45 -41.15
CA TYR A 399 -21.24 23.87 -40.12
C TYR A 399 -20.64 22.56 -40.62
N PHE A 400 -19.41 22.28 -40.21
CA PHE A 400 -18.72 21.00 -40.41
C PHE A 400 -18.61 20.32 -39.06
N VAL A 401 -19.25 19.16 -38.88
CA VAL A 401 -19.42 18.55 -37.56
C VAL A 401 -18.87 17.13 -37.58
N ARG A 402 -18.16 16.76 -36.51
CA ARG A 402 -17.75 15.39 -36.24
C ARG A 402 -17.84 15.09 -34.75
N VAL A 403 -17.85 13.81 -34.40
CA VAL A 403 -17.88 13.35 -33.02
C VAL A 403 -16.73 12.38 -32.75
N ARG A 404 -16.17 12.43 -31.55
CA ARG A 404 -15.17 11.49 -31.03
C ARG A 404 -15.70 10.85 -29.75
N ALA A 405 -15.34 9.59 -29.50
CA ALA A 405 -15.55 8.99 -28.19
C ALA A 405 -14.29 9.15 -27.33
N ARG A 406 -14.45 9.36 -26.03
CA ARG A 406 -13.38 9.20 -25.05
C ARG A 406 -13.61 7.89 -24.30
N THR A 407 -12.55 7.13 -24.10
CA THR A 407 -12.54 5.89 -23.33
C THR A 407 -11.50 6.00 -22.22
N ALA A 408 -11.44 5.00 -21.33
CA ALA A 408 -10.36 4.88 -20.35
C ALA A 408 -8.96 4.84 -20.99
N CYS A 409 -8.87 4.58 -22.30
CA CYS A 409 -7.63 4.36 -23.04
C CYS A 409 -7.23 5.52 -23.96
N GLY A 410 -8.09 6.53 -24.13
CA GLY A 410 -7.81 7.69 -24.97
C GLY A 410 -9.01 8.15 -25.78
N THR A 411 -8.78 9.06 -26.73
CA THR A 411 -9.82 9.57 -27.64
C THR A 411 -9.77 8.85 -28.98
N THR A 412 -10.92 8.42 -29.51
CA THR A 412 -10.99 7.74 -30.80
C THR A 412 -10.65 8.66 -31.97
N ASP A 413 -10.38 8.05 -33.12
CA ASP A 413 -10.53 8.73 -34.41
C ASP A 413 -11.94 9.34 -34.53
N PRO A 414 -12.10 10.43 -35.29
CA PRO A 414 -13.40 11.07 -35.43
C PRO A 414 -14.33 10.20 -36.28
N SER A 415 -15.63 10.42 -36.12
CA SER A 415 -16.64 9.94 -37.06
C SER A 415 -16.38 10.45 -38.48
N ASN A 416 -17.19 10.00 -39.45
CA ASN A 416 -17.34 10.76 -40.69
C ASN A 416 -17.76 12.21 -40.37
N GLU A 417 -17.13 13.18 -41.04
CA GLU A 417 -17.53 14.59 -40.94
C GLU A 417 -18.80 14.82 -41.76
N ILE A 418 -19.77 15.53 -41.19
CA ILE A 418 -21.02 15.89 -41.86
C ILE A 418 -21.14 17.40 -42.03
N ILE A 419 -21.82 17.81 -43.10
CA ILE A 419 -22.13 19.21 -43.37
C ILE A 419 -23.57 19.49 -42.95
N VAL A 420 -23.74 20.36 -41.96
CA VAL A 420 -25.05 20.80 -41.48
C VAL A 420 -25.31 22.21 -42.00
N ARG A 421 -26.37 22.38 -42.81
CA ARG A 421 -26.76 23.67 -43.38
C ARG A 421 -28.03 24.17 -42.71
N ILE A 422 -27.94 25.33 -42.07
CA ILE A 422 -29.08 26.00 -41.44
C ILE A 422 -29.39 27.25 -42.27
N SER A 423 -30.65 27.35 -42.72
CA SER A 423 -31.18 28.45 -43.54
C SER A 423 -32.11 29.36 -42.74
#